data_AF-A0A365YM88-F1
#
_entry.id   AF-A0A365YM88-F1
#
_cell.length_a   1.000
_cell.length_b   1.000
_cell.length_c   1.000
_cell.angle_alpha   90.00
_cell.angle_beta   90.00
_cell.angle_gamma   90.00
#
_symmetry.space_group_name_H-M   'P 1'
#
loop_
_entity.id
_entity.type
_entity.pdbx_description
1 polymer ?
#
loop_
_entity_poly.entity_id
_entity_poly.type
_entity_poly.pdbx_seq_one_letter_code
_entity_poly.pdbx_strand_id
1 'polypeptide(L)'
;MSNFSWGPQDLSAPAPKKLRQVPVERGMILEDAVSGWVGEVVKTEKSGGMRVIVLEDRHRKTRSFQAGFGFLLEGEPVEIVEPVKKAKAPSTMISASGSRAVADLKARTARASRIWVEGKHDAELVEKVWGHDLRVEGIVVEPLHGVDDLAGAIRQFNPSPTRRLGILVDHLISGTKEERIVAEAMKVPGAAGNVLILGHPYVDVWQAIKPDTLGIKAWPVIPRGTDWKTGVLRAFGWPHATAEDIGIGWQRILSTVKHYGQLEPALLGKVEELIDFLTTEDYGFLTID
;
A
#
# COMPACT_ATOMS: atom_id res chain seq x y z
N MET A 1 39.57 -72.95 19.15
CA MET A 1 39.44 -71.97 20.25
C MET A 1 38.59 -70.82 19.73
N SER A 2 37.33 -70.75 20.17
CA SER A 2 36.40 -69.66 19.84
C SER A 2 35.70 -69.27 21.14
N ASN A 3 36.15 -68.14 21.70
CA ASN A 3 35.61 -67.56 22.93
C ASN A 3 34.22 -66.99 22.66
N PHE A 4 33.19 -67.57 23.27
CA PHE A 4 31.93 -66.87 23.50
C PHE A 4 31.89 -66.44 24.97
N SER A 5 32.01 -65.13 25.18
CA SER A 5 31.90 -64.49 26.49
C SER A 5 30.44 -64.42 26.90
N TRP A 6 30.04 -65.23 27.87
CA TRP A 6 28.84 -65.00 28.68
C TRP A 6 29.20 -63.98 29.77
N GLY A 7 28.76 -62.74 29.58
CA GLY A 7 28.84 -61.66 30.57
C GLY A 7 27.45 -61.08 30.89
N PRO A 8 27.26 -60.48 32.06
CA PRO A 8 25.95 -60.09 32.60
C PRO A 8 25.28 -59.03 31.72
N GLN A 9 24.00 -59.26 31.37
CA GLN A 9 23.20 -58.29 30.61
C GLN A 9 22.89 -57.08 31.49
N ASP A 10 23.39 -55.93 31.03
CA ASP A 10 23.08 -54.60 31.52
C ASP A 10 21.59 -54.29 31.35
N LEU A 11 20.83 -54.27 32.44
CA LEU A 11 19.44 -53.80 32.49
C LEU A 11 19.42 -52.27 32.46
N SER A 12 19.98 -51.67 31.41
CA SER A 12 19.79 -50.23 31.18
C SER A 12 18.38 -50.01 30.63
N ALA A 13 17.57 -49.23 31.37
CA ALA A 13 16.25 -48.84 30.92
C ALA A 13 16.37 -48.13 29.54
N PRO A 14 15.51 -48.45 28.55
CA PRO A 14 15.61 -47.85 27.23
C PRO A 14 15.49 -46.33 27.33
N ALA A 15 16.31 -45.62 26.55
CA ALA A 15 16.32 -44.16 26.51
C ALA A 15 14.90 -43.61 26.24
N PRO A 16 14.47 -42.55 26.95
CA PRO A 16 13.12 -42.02 26.81
C PRO A 16 12.88 -41.55 25.36
N LYS A 17 11.94 -42.21 24.67
CA LYS A 17 11.54 -41.85 23.31
C LYS A 17 10.85 -40.49 23.37
N LYS A 18 11.48 -39.46 22.79
CA LYS A 18 10.88 -38.13 22.66
C LYS A 18 9.65 -38.24 21.76
N LEU A 19 8.48 -37.90 22.28
CA LEU A 19 7.22 -37.95 21.53
C LEU A 19 7.18 -36.83 20.48
N ARG A 20 6.45 -37.10 19.40
CA ARG A 20 6.18 -36.11 18.35
C ARG A 20 5.33 -34.99 18.95
N GLN A 21 5.88 -33.78 19.01
CA GLN A 21 5.15 -32.59 19.46
C GLN A 21 4.28 -32.07 18.33
N VAL A 22 2.97 -31.98 18.57
CA VAL A 22 1.98 -31.58 17.58
C VAL A 22 1.20 -30.37 18.09
N PRO A 23 1.30 -29.21 17.43
CA PRO A 23 0.48 -28.05 17.77
C PRO A 23 -1.00 -28.39 17.58
N VAL A 24 -1.85 -28.07 18.56
CA VAL A 24 -3.28 -28.35 18.42
C VAL A 24 -3.94 -27.45 17.38
N GLU A 25 -4.64 -28.07 16.43
CA GLU A 25 -5.46 -27.40 15.42
C GLU A 25 -6.91 -27.90 15.49
N ARG A 26 -7.87 -27.05 15.09
CA ARG A 26 -9.26 -27.50 14.93
C ARG A 26 -9.35 -28.48 13.76
N GLY A 27 -10.19 -29.50 13.86
CA GLY A 27 -10.33 -30.53 12.84
C GLY A 27 -9.40 -31.73 13.00
N MET A 28 -8.45 -31.69 13.94
CA MET A 28 -7.61 -32.86 14.22
C MET A 28 -8.43 -33.95 14.92
N ILE A 29 -8.25 -35.20 14.51
CA ILE A 29 -8.85 -36.36 15.18
C ILE A 29 -7.83 -36.91 16.18
N LEU A 30 -8.18 -36.88 17.46
CA LEU A 30 -7.33 -37.35 18.55
C LEU A 30 -8.02 -38.48 19.31
N GLU A 31 -7.20 -39.43 19.78
CA GLU A 31 -7.60 -40.46 20.71
C GLU A 31 -6.93 -40.21 22.06
N ASP A 32 -7.70 -40.19 23.14
CA ASP A 32 -7.17 -40.17 24.51
C ASP A 32 -6.77 -41.59 24.95
N ALA A 33 -5.49 -41.82 25.19
CA ALA A 33 -4.93 -43.14 25.46
C ALA A 33 -5.39 -43.77 26.78
N VAL A 34 -5.92 -42.95 27.71
CA VAL A 34 -6.42 -43.44 29.01
C VAL A 34 -7.87 -43.89 28.92
N SER A 35 -8.73 -43.07 28.31
CA SER A 35 -10.17 -43.33 28.24
C SER A 35 -10.62 -44.02 26.95
N GLY A 36 -9.75 -44.10 25.94
CA GLY A 36 -10.08 -44.61 24.60
C GLY A 36 -11.05 -43.71 23.82
N TRP A 37 -11.22 -42.45 24.26
CA TRP A 37 -12.12 -41.51 23.60
C TRP A 37 -11.51 -40.98 22.31
N VAL A 38 -12.20 -41.19 21.18
CA VAL A 38 -11.80 -40.69 19.86
C VAL A 38 -12.73 -39.56 19.43
N GLY A 39 -12.17 -38.41 19.05
CA GLY A 39 -12.98 -37.30 18.56
C GLY A 39 -12.20 -36.21 17.84
N GLU A 40 -12.93 -35.35 17.12
CA GLU A 40 -12.41 -34.19 16.42
C GLU A 40 -12.26 -32.99 17.37
N VAL A 41 -11.13 -32.28 17.27
CA VAL A 41 -10.92 -31.01 18.00
C VAL A 41 -11.85 -29.94 17.45
N VAL A 42 -12.95 -29.69 18.15
CA VAL A 42 -13.93 -28.64 17.79
C VAL A 42 -13.64 -27.31 18.46
N LYS A 43 -13.00 -27.33 19.63
CA LYS A 43 -12.71 -26.14 20.43
C LYS A 43 -11.41 -26.28 21.22
N THR A 44 -10.71 -25.16 21.37
CA THR A 44 -9.57 -25.05 22.28
C THR A 44 -9.77 -23.80 23.15
N GLU A 45 -9.52 -23.95 24.44
CA GLU A 45 -9.68 -22.88 25.44
C GLU A 45 -8.41 -22.76 26.27
N LYS A 46 -8.03 -21.53 26.64
CA LYS A 46 -7.02 -21.30 27.68
C LYS A 46 -7.76 -20.93 28.97
N SER A 47 -7.57 -21.72 30.02
CA SER A 47 -8.12 -21.44 31.35
C SER A 47 -7.09 -21.77 32.42
N GLY A 48 -6.85 -20.85 33.35
CA GLY A 48 -5.95 -21.08 34.50
C GLY A 48 -4.48 -21.41 34.15
N GLY A 49 -3.98 -20.98 32.99
CA GLY A 49 -2.62 -21.30 32.52
C GLY A 49 -2.50 -22.66 31.83
N MET A 50 -3.58 -23.44 31.75
CA MET A 50 -3.66 -24.70 31.03
C MET A 50 -4.48 -24.53 29.74
N ARG A 51 -4.15 -25.33 28.72
CA ARG A 51 -4.98 -25.43 27.52
C ARG A 51 -5.89 -26.64 27.63
N VAL A 52 -7.19 -26.41 27.44
CA VAL A 52 -8.21 -27.44 27.35
C VAL A 52 -8.62 -27.60 25.89
N ILE A 53 -8.70 -28.83 25.41
CA ILE A 53 -9.19 -29.20 24.09
C ILE A 53 -10.54 -29.90 24.27
N VAL A 54 -11.49 -29.61 23.38
CA VAL A 54 -12.80 -30.25 23.36
C VAL A 54 -12.84 -31.17 22.15
N LEU A 55 -13.02 -32.46 22.40
CA LEU A 55 -13.16 -33.49 21.37
C LEU A 55 -14.63 -33.86 21.19
N GLU A 56 -15.10 -33.85 19.94
CA GLU A 56 -16.44 -34.32 19.56
C GLU A 56 -16.37 -35.71 18.92
N ASP A 57 -17.15 -36.67 19.42
CA ASP A 57 -17.23 -38.02 18.86
C ASP A 57 -18.20 -38.11 17.66
N ARG A 58 -18.24 -39.28 17.00
CA ARG A 58 -19.15 -39.54 15.86
C ARG A 58 -20.65 -39.43 16.20
N HIS A 59 -21.01 -39.43 17.49
CA HIS A 59 -22.37 -39.28 17.98
C HIS A 59 -22.67 -37.85 18.47
N ARG A 60 -21.77 -36.89 18.17
CA ARG A 60 -21.83 -35.48 18.58
C ARG A 60 -21.79 -35.26 20.09
N LYS A 61 -21.26 -36.23 20.85
CA LYS A 61 -20.96 -36.02 22.27
C LYS A 61 -19.62 -35.34 22.37
N THR A 62 -19.51 -34.38 23.28
CA THR A 62 -18.28 -33.63 23.51
C THR A 62 -17.67 -33.97 24.87
N ARG A 63 -16.35 -34.02 24.92
CA ARG A 63 -15.59 -34.18 26.16
C ARG A 63 -14.34 -33.31 26.15
N SER A 64 -14.05 -32.70 27.30
CA SER A 64 -12.90 -31.83 27.49
C SER A 64 -11.72 -32.60 28.05
N PHE A 65 -10.54 -32.35 27.48
CA PHE A 65 -9.27 -32.92 27.90
C PHE A 65 -8.23 -31.81 28.05
N GLN A 66 -7.28 -31.98 28.96
CA GLN A 66 -6.15 -31.08 29.06
C GLN A 66 -5.14 -31.39 27.95
N ALA A 67 -4.67 -30.38 27.22
CA ALA A 67 -3.60 -30.55 26.25
C ALA A 67 -2.28 -30.96 26.93
N GLY A 68 -1.47 -31.75 26.23
CA GLY A 68 -0.20 -32.29 26.71
C GLY A 68 0.00 -33.72 26.24
N PHE A 69 0.56 -34.56 27.09
CA PHE A 69 0.74 -35.99 26.84
C PHE A 69 -0.57 -36.76 26.96
N GLY A 70 -0.58 -38.00 26.42
CA GLY A 70 -1.72 -38.92 26.57
C GLY A 70 -2.62 -39.04 25.35
N PHE A 71 -2.23 -38.46 24.21
CA PHE A 71 -3.00 -38.55 22.97
C PHE A 71 -2.31 -39.42 21.93
N LEU A 72 -3.12 -40.10 21.11
CA LEU A 72 -2.71 -40.69 19.85
C LEU A 72 -3.25 -39.83 18.71
N LEU A 73 -2.40 -39.60 17.70
CA LEU A 73 -2.79 -39.03 16.42
C LEU A 73 -2.42 -40.05 15.36
N GLU A 74 -3.42 -40.53 14.61
CA GLU A 74 -3.24 -41.60 13.62
C GLU A 74 -2.64 -42.89 14.22
N GLY A 75 -2.98 -43.19 15.48
CA GLY A 75 -2.48 -44.35 16.21
C GLY A 75 -1.08 -44.18 16.83
N GLU A 76 -0.41 -43.05 16.61
CA GLU A 76 0.90 -42.78 17.20
C GLU A 76 0.83 -41.84 18.41
N PRO A 77 1.55 -42.14 19.51
CA PRO A 77 1.62 -41.24 20.67
C PRO A 77 2.22 -39.88 20.33
N VAL A 78 1.51 -38.82 20.70
CA VAL A 78 1.90 -37.42 20.49
C VAL A 78 1.81 -36.61 21.78
N GLU A 79 2.58 -35.53 21.83
CA GLU A 79 2.42 -34.46 22.82
C GLU A 79 1.69 -33.29 22.16
N ILE A 80 0.50 -32.95 22.65
CA ILE A 80 -0.28 -31.84 22.14
C ILE A 80 0.23 -30.53 22.73
N VAL A 81 0.83 -29.68 21.90
CA VAL A 81 1.48 -28.43 22.31
C VAL A 81 0.68 -27.19 21.89
N GLU A 82 1.12 -26.01 22.33
CA GLU A 82 0.48 -24.74 21.94
C GLU A 82 0.43 -24.60 20.41
N PRO A 83 -0.68 -24.07 19.85
CA PRO A 83 -0.74 -23.72 18.44
C PRO A 83 0.35 -22.70 18.15
N VAL A 84 1.18 -22.99 17.15
CA VAL A 84 2.14 -22.02 16.64
C VAL A 84 1.31 -20.88 16.05
N LYS A 85 1.48 -19.66 16.59
CA LYS A 85 0.90 -18.47 15.96
C LYS A 85 1.45 -18.44 14.53
N LYS A 86 0.62 -18.74 13.53
CA LYS A 86 0.96 -18.40 12.15
C LYS A 86 1.24 -16.91 12.17
N ALA A 87 2.50 -16.52 11.97
CA ALA A 87 2.83 -15.13 11.72
C ALA A 87 1.90 -14.71 10.57
N LYS A 88 1.10 -13.66 10.79
CA LYS A 88 0.44 -13.01 9.66
C LYS A 88 1.58 -12.70 8.70
N ALA A 89 1.48 -13.22 7.47
CA ALA A 89 2.39 -12.82 6.40
C ALA A 89 2.53 -11.29 6.50
N PRO A 90 3.75 -10.73 6.47
CA PRO A 90 3.90 -9.29 6.49
C PRO A 90 2.99 -8.77 5.38
N SER A 91 1.97 -7.98 5.76
CA SER A 91 1.22 -7.26 4.75
C SER A 91 2.27 -6.39 4.10
N THR A 92 2.69 -6.74 2.89
CA THR A 92 3.33 -5.79 2.00
C THR A 92 2.28 -4.68 1.88
N MET A 93 2.40 -3.63 2.70
CA MET A 93 1.53 -2.46 2.57
C MET A 93 1.95 -1.84 1.25
N ILE A 94 1.19 -2.17 0.21
CA ILE A 94 1.32 -1.53 -1.09
C ILE A 94 0.66 -0.16 -0.93
N SER A 95 1.41 0.91 -1.20
CA SER A 95 0.86 2.27 -1.18
C SER A 95 -0.22 2.42 -2.26
N ALA A 96 -1.00 3.50 -2.21
CA ALA A 96 -1.95 3.78 -3.27
C ALA A 96 -1.26 3.97 -4.64
N SER A 97 0.03 4.31 -4.69
CA SER A 97 0.85 4.37 -5.91
C SER A 97 1.32 2.99 -6.41
N GLY A 98 1.21 1.94 -5.58
CA GLY A 98 1.72 0.61 -5.92
C GLY A 98 3.11 0.30 -5.36
N SER A 99 3.74 1.26 -4.69
CA SER A 99 5.05 1.08 -4.05
C SER A 99 4.95 0.17 -2.83
N ARG A 100 5.98 -0.64 -2.59
CA ARG A 100 6.05 -1.45 -1.37
C ARG A 100 6.53 -0.58 -0.22
N ALA A 101 5.68 -0.34 0.77
CA ALA A 101 6.10 0.32 2.01
C ALA A 101 7.14 -0.58 2.71
N VAL A 102 8.39 -0.13 2.72
CA VAL A 102 9.43 -0.75 3.54
C VAL A 102 9.17 -0.30 4.97
N ALA A 103 8.87 -1.24 5.86
CA ALA A 103 8.45 -0.99 7.23
C ALA A 103 9.48 -0.24 8.12
N ASP A 104 10.68 0.06 7.59
CA ASP A 104 11.83 0.58 8.35
C ASP A 104 12.50 1.83 7.74
N LEU A 105 11.87 2.52 6.79
CA LEU A 105 12.39 3.82 6.34
C LEU A 105 12.06 4.90 7.38
N LYS A 106 13.07 5.35 8.14
CA LYS A 106 13.00 6.64 8.85
C LYS A 106 12.61 7.71 7.84
N ALA A 107 11.48 8.38 8.05
CA ALA A 107 11.07 9.52 7.24
C ALA A 107 12.26 10.47 7.10
N ARG A 108 12.71 10.69 5.86
CA ARG A 108 13.78 11.65 5.59
C ARG A 108 13.30 13.03 6.04
N THR A 109 14.20 13.84 6.58
CA THR A 109 13.91 15.26 6.83
C THR A 109 13.37 15.86 5.54
N ALA A 110 12.26 16.60 5.62
CA ALA A 110 11.59 17.16 4.44
C ALA A 110 12.62 17.80 3.51
N ARG A 111 12.73 17.28 2.28
CA ARG A 111 13.58 17.85 1.25
C ARG A 111 13.10 19.27 0.97
N ALA A 112 14.01 20.09 0.48
CA ALA A 112 13.63 21.41 -0.02
C ALA A 112 12.90 21.33 -1.38
N SER A 113 12.93 20.17 -2.03
CA SER A 113 12.27 19.92 -3.32
C SER A 113 10.74 19.93 -3.21
N ARG A 114 10.07 20.41 -4.27
CA ARG A 114 8.61 20.57 -4.31
C ARG A 114 8.02 20.08 -5.62
N ILE A 115 6.77 19.65 -5.58
CA ILE A 115 5.90 19.54 -6.75
C ILE A 115 4.87 20.66 -6.66
N TRP A 116 4.78 21.47 -7.70
CA TRP A 116 3.72 22.45 -7.88
C TRP A 116 2.69 21.93 -8.86
N VAL A 117 1.43 22.13 -8.54
CA VAL A 117 0.30 21.71 -9.38
C VAL A 117 -0.62 22.89 -9.63
N GLU A 118 -1.36 22.91 -10.75
CA GLU A 118 -2.17 24.06 -11.13
C GLU A 118 -3.27 24.40 -10.13
N GLY A 119 -3.96 23.38 -9.60
CA GLY A 119 -5.13 23.55 -8.76
C GLY A 119 -5.11 22.79 -7.44
N LYS A 120 -6.07 23.13 -6.59
CA LYS A 120 -6.31 22.42 -5.33
C LYS A 120 -6.72 20.96 -5.58
N HIS A 121 -7.51 20.70 -6.63
CA HIS A 121 -7.99 19.34 -6.94
C HIS A 121 -6.83 18.42 -7.34
N ASP A 122 -5.87 18.94 -8.09
CA ASP A 122 -4.63 18.27 -8.46
C ASP A 122 -3.84 17.88 -7.22
N ALA A 123 -3.64 18.84 -6.31
CA ALA A 123 -2.91 18.61 -5.07
C ALA A 123 -3.58 17.50 -4.24
N GLU A 124 -4.91 17.53 -4.14
CA GLU A 124 -5.67 16.51 -3.44
C GLU A 124 -5.60 15.13 -4.11
N LEU A 125 -5.61 15.06 -5.45
CA LEU A 125 -5.48 13.79 -6.16
C LEU A 125 -4.07 13.21 -5.99
N VAL A 126 -3.04 14.05 -6.16
CA VAL A 126 -1.64 13.64 -6.01
C VAL A 126 -1.38 13.18 -4.59
N GLU A 127 -1.82 13.95 -3.59
CA GLU A 127 -1.71 13.58 -2.18
C GLU A 127 -2.42 12.24 -1.89
N LYS A 128 -3.60 12.03 -2.48
CA LYS A 128 -4.35 10.80 -2.25
C LYS A 128 -3.65 9.54 -2.77
N VAL A 129 -3.00 9.62 -3.91
CA VAL A 129 -2.42 8.43 -4.57
C VAL A 129 -0.93 8.27 -4.25
N TRP A 130 -0.17 9.37 -4.23
CA TRP A 130 1.28 9.36 -4.03
C TRP A 130 1.73 9.95 -2.70
N GLY A 131 0.84 10.51 -1.87
CA GLY A 131 1.25 11.24 -0.66
C GLY A 131 2.11 10.40 0.30
N HIS A 132 1.89 9.09 0.38
CA HIS A 132 2.77 8.22 1.18
C HIS A 132 4.20 8.21 0.64
N ASP A 133 4.34 7.95 -0.66
CA ASP A 133 5.62 7.89 -1.37
C ASP A 133 6.37 9.23 -1.32
N LEU A 134 5.65 10.32 -1.56
CA LEU A 134 6.21 11.68 -1.51
C LEU A 134 6.72 12.04 -0.11
N ARG A 135 6.03 11.61 0.96
CA ARG A 135 6.52 11.81 2.35
C ARG A 135 7.79 11.02 2.64
N VAL A 136 7.92 9.79 2.11
CA VAL A 136 9.16 9.00 2.24
C VAL A 136 10.31 9.73 1.59
N GLU A 137 10.07 10.33 0.42
CA GLU A 137 11.05 11.12 -0.31
C GLU A 137 11.21 12.56 0.21
N GLY A 138 10.41 12.98 1.19
CA GLY A 138 10.42 14.34 1.73
C GLY A 138 9.98 15.41 0.72
N ILE A 139 9.23 15.05 -0.32
CA ILE A 139 8.69 15.94 -1.34
C ILE A 139 7.32 16.43 -0.90
N VAL A 140 7.07 17.73 -1.06
CA VAL A 140 5.78 18.36 -0.73
C VAL A 140 5.10 18.83 -2.01
N VAL A 141 3.78 18.64 -2.08
CA VAL A 141 2.91 19.10 -3.17
C VAL A 141 2.22 20.39 -2.76
N GLU A 142 2.28 21.43 -3.59
CA GLU A 142 1.67 22.73 -3.32
C GLU A 142 0.86 23.19 -4.56
N PRO A 143 -0.39 23.64 -4.39
CA PRO A 143 -1.14 24.24 -5.48
C PRO A 143 -0.59 25.63 -5.82
N LEU A 144 -0.49 25.94 -7.10
CA LEU A 144 -0.24 27.27 -7.61
C LEU A 144 -1.53 28.09 -7.54
N HIS A 145 -1.41 29.36 -7.15
CA HIS A 145 -2.53 30.31 -7.24
C HIS A 145 -2.59 30.95 -8.63
N GLY A 146 -2.38 30.14 -9.68
CA GLY A 146 -2.24 30.55 -11.08
C GLY A 146 -0.79 30.53 -11.59
N VAL A 147 -0.64 30.37 -12.92
CA VAL A 147 0.66 30.29 -13.62
C VAL A 147 1.13 31.63 -14.20
N ASP A 148 0.36 32.72 -14.04
CA ASP A 148 0.61 33.99 -14.73
C ASP A 148 1.96 34.64 -14.38
N ASP A 149 2.53 34.37 -13.20
CA ASP A 149 3.91 34.73 -12.84
C ASP A 149 4.73 33.52 -12.38
N LEU A 150 4.73 32.47 -13.20
CA LEU A 150 5.53 31.27 -12.93
C LEU A 150 7.03 31.61 -12.80
N ALA A 151 7.52 32.56 -13.59
CA ALA A 151 8.92 32.99 -13.52
C ALA A 151 9.26 33.67 -12.18
N GLY A 152 8.38 34.54 -11.66
CA GLY A 152 8.54 35.15 -10.34
C GLY A 152 8.52 34.12 -9.22
N ALA A 153 7.58 33.18 -9.27
CA ALA A 153 7.49 32.08 -8.32
C ALA A 153 8.78 31.23 -8.32
N ILE A 154 9.30 30.85 -9.49
CA ILE A 154 10.56 30.09 -9.60
C ILE A 154 11.75 30.90 -9.06
N ARG A 155 11.83 32.21 -9.34
CA ARG A 155 12.89 33.07 -8.77
C ARG A 155 12.83 33.09 -7.24
N GLN A 156 11.64 33.24 -6.68
CA GLN A 156 11.44 33.24 -5.23
C GLN A 156 11.74 31.88 -4.63
N PHE A 157 11.40 30.80 -5.34
CA PHE A 157 11.81 29.47 -4.96
C PHE A 157 13.33 29.45 -4.88
N ASN A 158 14.08 29.84 -5.92
CA ASN A 158 15.55 29.70 -6.02
C ASN A 158 15.96 28.21 -6.14
N PRO A 159 15.73 27.59 -7.32
CA PRO A 159 16.01 26.18 -7.54
C PRO A 159 17.51 25.90 -7.56
N SER A 160 17.91 24.72 -7.09
CA SER A 160 19.30 24.24 -7.10
C SER A 160 19.34 22.72 -7.22
N PRO A 161 20.52 22.10 -7.40
CA PRO A 161 20.62 20.64 -7.51
C PRO A 161 20.01 19.90 -6.31
N THR A 162 20.17 20.44 -5.10
CA THR A 162 19.61 19.89 -3.85
C THR A 162 18.21 20.41 -3.51
N ARG A 163 17.63 21.26 -4.37
CA ARG A 163 16.35 21.92 -4.18
C ARG A 163 15.63 22.08 -5.51
N ARG A 164 15.17 20.94 -6.03
CA ARG A 164 14.54 20.84 -7.36
C ARG A 164 13.05 21.11 -7.29
N LEU A 165 12.49 21.50 -8.43
CA LEU A 165 11.08 21.84 -8.55
C LEU A 165 10.46 21.08 -9.72
N GLY A 166 9.45 20.27 -9.41
CA GLY A 166 8.56 19.69 -10.41
C GLY A 166 7.32 20.55 -10.53
N ILE A 167 6.83 20.77 -11.74
CA ILE A 167 5.59 21.53 -11.99
C ILE A 167 4.72 20.68 -12.92
N LEU A 168 3.50 20.39 -12.49
CA LEU A 168 2.47 19.75 -13.30
C LEU A 168 1.37 20.77 -13.61
N VAL A 169 1.10 20.99 -14.88
CA VAL A 169 0.03 21.89 -15.34
C VAL A 169 -1.00 21.15 -16.17
N ASP A 170 -2.23 21.67 -16.17
CA ASP A 170 -3.31 21.12 -16.96
C ASP A 170 -3.13 21.56 -18.42
N HIS A 171 -3.51 20.67 -19.35
CA HIS A 171 -3.76 20.98 -20.74
C HIS A 171 -2.72 21.87 -21.47
N LEU A 172 -1.44 21.53 -21.36
CA LEU A 172 -0.34 22.28 -22.01
C LEU A 172 -0.34 22.03 -23.53
N ILE A 173 -0.93 22.95 -24.30
CA ILE A 173 -0.96 22.88 -25.78
C ILE A 173 0.18 23.72 -26.38
N SER A 174 0.92 23.15 -27.33
CA SER A 174 1.93 23.89 -28.10
C SER A 174 1.30 25.04 -28.89
N GLY A 175 1.94 26.21 -28.86
CA GLY A 175 1.51 27.44 -29.53
C GLY A 175 0.59 28.35 -28.71
N THR A 176 0.35 28.06 -27.42
CA THR A 176 -0.51 28.88 -26.55
C THR A 176 0.27 29.91 -25.72
N LYS A 177 -0.46 30.76 -24.99
CA LYS A 177 0.09 31.66 -23.97
C LYS A 177 0.90 30.87 -22.93
N GLU A 178 0.49 29.64 -22.60
CA GLU A 178 1.18 28.80 -21.60
C GLU A 178 2.59 28.41 -22.05
N GLU A 179 2.82 28.09 -23.33
CA GLU A 179 4.15 27.77 -23.83
C GLU A 179 5.12 28.95 -23.63
N ARG A 180 4.64 30.17 -23.85
CA ARG A 180 5.45 31.38 -23.63
C ARG A 180 5.78 31.58 -22.16
N ILE A 181 4.82 31.33 -21.26
CA ILE A 181 5.03 31.39 -19.81
C ILE A 181 6.09 30.36 -19.37
N VAL A 182 6.00 29.12 -19.86
CA VAL A 182 6.96 28.05 -19.59
C VAL A 182 8.34 28.41 -20.11
N ALA A 183 8.44 28.94 -21.33
CA ALA A 183 9.71 29.37 -21.92
C ALA A 183 10.36 30.50 -21.10
N GLU A 184 9.59 31.48 -20.62
CA GLU A 184 10.10 32.54 -19.75
C GLU A 184 10.48 32.02 -18.36
N ALA A 185 9.70 31.09 -17.81
CA ALA A 185 10.00 30.42 -16.54
C ALA A 185 11.33 29.67 -16.58
N MET A 186 11.63 28.96 -17.68
CA MET A 186 12.89 28.22 -17.84
C MET A 186 14.12 29.12 -18.04
N LYS A 187 13.94 30.40 -18.38
CA LYS A 187 15.03 31.39 -18.45
C LYS A 187 15.46 31.91 -17.08
N VAL A 188 14.72 31.58 -16.01
CA VAL A 188 15.08 31.99 -14.65
C VAL A 188 16.45 31.38 -14.27
N PRO A 189 17.39 32.18 -13.72
CA PRO A 189 18.65 31.65 -13.23
C PRO A 189 18.43 30.50 -12.23
N GLY A 190 19.15 29.40 -12.41
CA GLY A 190 19.01 28.20 -11.58
C GLY A 190 17.88 27.25 -12.02
N ALA A 191 17.00 27.63 -12.96
CA ALA A 191 15.94 26.74 -13.44
C ALA A 191 16.47 25.59 -14.32
N ALA A 192 17.45 25.87 -15.19
CA ALA A 192 18.05 24.87 -16.06
C ALA A 192 18.60 23.69 -15.25
N GLY A 193 18.08 22.48 -15.50
CA GLY A 193 18.46 21.25 -14.81
C GLY A 193 17.87 21.05 -13.41
N ASN A 194 17.23 22.06 -12.81
CA ASN A 194 16.64 21.98 -11.47
C ASN A 194 15.12 22.19 -11.46
N VAL A 195 14.52 22.55 -12.60
CA VAL A 195 13.08 22.68 -12.79
C VAL A 195 12.64 21.78 -13.93
N LEU A 196 11.56 21.02 -13.72
CA LEU A 196 10.89 20.22 -14.75
C LEU A 196 9.42 20.62 -14.79
N ILE A 197 8.94 21.04 -15.96
CA ILE A 197 7.55 21.42 -16.19
C ILE A 197 6.92 20.41 -17.14
N LEU A 198 5.85 19.75 -16.69
CA LEU A 198 5.10 18.78 -17.46
C LEU A 198 3.64 19.19 -17.58
N GLY A 199 3.04 18.89 -18.72
CA GLY A 199 1.62 19.02 -18.96
C GLY A 199 0.95 17.66 -19.06
N HIS A 200 -0.31 17.55 -18.63
CA HIS A 200 -1.15 16.40 -18.93
C HIS A 200 -2.18 16.71 -20.04
N PRO A 201 -2.63 15.71 -20.81
CA PRO A 201 -3.48 15.94 -21.99
C PRO A 201 -4.94 16.26 -21.65
N TYR A 202 -5.31 16.20 -20.37
CA TYR A 202 -6.68 16.41 -19.92
C TYR A 202 -7.02 17.88 -19.79
N VAL A 203 -8.29 18.21 -20.02
CA VAL A 203 -8.84 19.56 -19.84
C VAL A 203 -8.82 19.98 -18.36
N ASP A 204 -9.01 18.99 -17.48
CA ASP A 204 -8.94 19.15 -16.03
C ASP A 204 -8.58 17.80 -15.40
N VAL A 205 -7.90 17.83 -14.26
CA VAL A 205 -7.47 16.63 -13.52
C VAL A 205 -8.58 15.63 -13.20
N TRP A 206 -9.84 16.07 -13.09
CA TRP A 206 -10.96 15.14 -12.90
C TRP A 206 -11.00 14.10 -14.02
N GLN A 207 -10.75 14.53 -15.26
CA GLN A 207 -10.78 13.66 -16.44
C GLN A 207 -9.67 12.61 -16.44
N ALA A 208 -8.62 12.79 -15.63
CA ALA A 208 -7.57 11.80 -15.47
C ALA A 208 -8.00 10.59 -14.63
N ILE A 209 -9.18 10.61 -14.02
CA ILE A 209 -9.77 9.45 -13.35
C ILE A 209 -10.51 8.61 -14.40
N LYS A 210 -10.23 7.30 -14.45
CA LYS A 210 -10.84 6.40 -15.42
C LYS A 210 -12.37 6.38 -15.29
N PRO A 211 -13.13 6.39 -16.41
CA PRO A 211 -14.59 6.30 -16.39
C PRO A 211 -15.14 5.13 -15.55
N ASP A 212 -14.52 3.95 -15.66
CA ASP A 212 -14.92 2.75 -14.93
C ASP A 212 -14.85 2.94 -13.40
N THR A 213 -13.91 3.75 -12.90
CA THR A 213 -13.78 4.10 -11.48
C THR A 213 -15.02 4.84 -10.96
N LEU A 214 -15.70 5.58 -11.85
CA LEU A 214 -16.92 6.33 -11.55
C LEU A 214 -18.19 5.57 -11.95
N GLY A 215 -18.06 4.38 -12.57
CA GLY A 215 -19.19 3.63 -13.10
C GLY A 215 -19.87 4.30 -14.31
N ILE A 216 -19.14 5.15 -15.04
CA ILE A 216 -19.64 5.82 -16.25
C ILE A 216 -18.95 5.25 -17.49
N LYS A 217 -19.63 5.27 -18.63
CA LYS A 217 -19.06 4.74 -19.90
C LYS A 217 -17.92 5.61 -20.44
N ALA A 218 -18.05 6.93 -20.29
CA ALA A 218 -17.08 7.92 -20.72
C ALA A 218 -17.36 9.24 -19.98
N TRP A 219 -16.35 10.11 -19.90
CA TRP A 219 -16.56 11.48 -19.45
C TRP A 219 -17.50 12.23 -20.40
N PRO A 220 -18.42 13.07 -19.88
CA PRO A 220 -19.28 13.89 -20.72
C PRO A 220 -18.46 14.88 -21.54
N VAL A 221 -18.86 15.08 -22.79
CA VAL A 221 -18.25 16.08 -23.68
C VAL A 221 -18.85 17.44 -23.36
N ILE A 222 -18.04 18.36 -22.86
CA ILE A 222 -18.48 19.71 -22.49
C ILE A 222 -18.20 20.68 -23.65
N PRO A 223 -19.21 21.43 -24.14
CA PRO A 223 -19.00 22.41 -25.20
C PRO A 223 -17.99 23.49 -24.81
N ARG A 224 -17.19 23.93 -25.78
CA ARG A 224 -16.27 25.06 -25.60
C ARG A 224 -17.01 26.31 -25.13
N GLY A 225 -16.37 27.10 -24.26
CA GLY A 225 -16.95 28.30 -23.66
C GLY A 225 -17.83 28.03 -22.43
N THR A 226 -18.04 26.77 -22.05
CA THR A 226 -18.63 26.40 -20.77
C THR A 226 -17.52 26.02 -19.80
N ASP A 227 -17.60 26.48 -18.54
CA ASP A 227 -16.73 25.98 -17.48
C ASP A 227 -16.84 24.46 -17.39
N TRP A 228 -15.70 23.78 -17.48
CA TRP A 228 -15.68 22.33 -17.68
C TRP A 228 -16.22 21.59 -16.44
N LYS A 229 -15.84 22.01 -15.22
CA LYS A 229 -16.33 21.40 -13.95
C LYS A 229 -17.84 21.55 -13.81
N THR A 230 -18.35 22.76 -14.04
CA THR A 230 -19.79 23.05 -14.03
C THR A 230 -20.53 22.20 -15.05
N GLY A 231 -19.98 22.06 -16.26
CA GLY A 231 -20.54 21.23 -17.33
C GLY A 231 -20.62 19.76 -16.94
N VAL A 232 -19.56 19.21 -16.33
CA VAL A 232 -19.52 17.83 -15.84
C VAL A 232 -20.58 17.58 -14.78
N LEU A 233 -20.67 18.46 -13.77
CA LEU A 233 -21.67 18.31 -12.70
C LEU A 233 -23.09 18.38 -13.24
N ARG A 234 -23.34 19.30 -14.18
CA ARG A 234 -24.64 19.38 -14.87
C ARG A 234 -24.96 18.09 -15.62
N ALA A 235 -23.99 17.52 -16.34
CA ALA A 235 -24.18 16.27 -17.08
C ALA A 235 -24.45 15.08 -16.15
N PHE A 236 -23.88 15.07 -14.94
CA PHE A 236 -24.18 14.07 -13.92
C PHE A 236 -25.48 14.33 -13.14
N GLY A 237 -26.16 15.45 -13.40
CA GLY A 237 -27.37 15.85 -12.67
C GLY A 237 -27.09 16.27 -11.22
N TRP A 238 -25.88 16.75 -10.93
CA TRP A 238 -25.48 17.19 -9.59
C TRP A 238 -25.62 18.71 -9.44
N PRO A 239 -25.66 19.22 -8.20
CA PRO A 239 -25.54 20.65 -7.93
C PRO A 239 -24.30 21.25 -8.60
N HIS A 240 -24.41 22.46 -9.13
CA HIS A 240 -23.35 23.09 -9.95
C HIS A 240 -23.45 24.62 -10.02
N ALA A 241 -24.14 25.25 -9.07
CA ALA A 241 -24.39 26.69 -9.09
C ALA A 241 -23.28 27.48 -8.40
N THR A 242 -22.55 26.85 -7.47
CA THR A 242 -21.59 27.51 -6.58
C THR A 242 -20.24 26.82 -6.55
N ALA A 243 -19.21 27.51 -6.06
CA ALA A 243 -17.90 26.90 -5.82
C ALA A 243 -17.96 25.77 -4.78
N GLU A 244 -18.91 25.84 -3.83
CA GLU A 244 -19.17 24.77 -2.86
C GLU A 244 -19.68 23.50 -3.57
N ASP A 245 -20.61 23.66 -4.51
CA ASP A 245 -21.09 22.54 -5.33
C ASP A 245 -19.96 21.86 -6.10
N ILE A 246 -19.04 22.66 -6.63
CA ILE A 246 -17.83 22.17 -7.34
C ILE A 246 -16.95 21.35 -6.39
N GLY A 247 -16.72 21.85 -5.17
CA GLY A 247 -15.97 21.14 -4.14
C GLY A 247 -16.63 19.83 -3.71
N ILE A 248 -17.94 19.82 -3.50
CA ILE A 248 -18.71 18.61 -3.15
C ILE A 248 -18.65 17.58 -4.28
N GLY A 249 -18.84 18.04 -5.51
CA GLY A 249 -18.71 17.21 -6.71
C GLY A 249 -17.32 16.58 -6.82
N TRP A 250 -16.28 17.37 -6.57
CA TRP A 250 -14.91 16.87 -6.53
C TRP A 250 -14.71 15.82 -5.44
N GLN A 251 -15.12 16.08 -4.19
CA GLN A 251 -14.97 15.12 -3.10
C GLN A 251 -15.69 13.80 -3.40
N ARG A 252 -16.86 13.87 -4.03
CA ARG A 252 -17.59 12.68 -4.48
C ARG A 252 -16.78 11.87 -5.49
N ILE A 253 -16.20 12.51 -6.50
CA ILE A 253 -15.35 11.87 -7.51
C ILE A 253 -14.07 11.33 -6.84
N LEU A 254 -13.34 12.15 -6.10
CA LEU A 254 -12.10 11.76 -5.44
C LEU A 254 -12.31 10.56 -4.50
N SER A 255 -13.46 10.44 -3.83
CA SER A 255 -13.76 9.34 -2.92
C SER A 255 -13.71 7.95 -3.57
N THR A 256 -13.95 7.85 -4.88
CA THR A 256 -13.93 6.58 -5.64
C THR A 256 -12.51 6.10 -5.94
N VAL A 257 -11.55 7.01 -6.00
CA VAL A 257 -10.13 6.70 -6.16
C VAL A 257 -9.57 6.08 -4.88
N LYS A 258 -8.92 4.94 -5.01
CA LYS A 258 -8.28 4.13 -3.95
C LYS A 258 -6.83 3.83 -4.27
N HIS A 259 -6.47 3.69 -5.55
CA HIS A 259 -5.12 3.40 -6.00
C HIS A 259 -4.87 3.91 -7.42
N TYR A 260 -3.59 4.01 -7.79
CA TYR A 260 -3.09 4.52 -9.07
C TYR A 260 -3.73 3.86 -10.30
N GLY A 261 -4.02 2.56 -10.24
CA GLY A 261 -4.64 1.82 -11.35
C GLY A 261 -6.00 2.36 -11.82
N GLN A 262 -6.63 3.24 -11.03
CA GLN A 262 -7.88 3.91 -11.35
C GLN A 262 -7.69 5.27 -12.07
N LEU A 263 -6.44 5.68 -12.26
CA LEU A 263 -6.08 6.86 -13.03
C LEU A 263 -5.58 6.47 -14.41
N GLU A 264 -5.69 7.42 -15.34
CA GLU A 264 -5.24 7.25 -16.71
C GLU A 264 -3.70 7.22 -16.81
N PRO A 265 -3.11 6.35 -17.64
CA PRO A 265 -1.66 6.21 -17.77
C PRO A 265 -0.92 7.49 -18.12
N ALA A 266 -1.56 8.41 -18.86
CA ALA A 266 -0.92 9.66 -19.25
C ALA A 266 -0.65 10.58 -18.06
N LEU A 267 -1.54 10.61 -17.05
CA LEU A 267 -1.27 11.35 -15.81
C LEU A 267 -0.22 10.63 -14.97
N LEU A 268 -0.37 9.30 -14.81
CA LEU A 268 0.56 8.48 -14.04
C LEU A 268 2.00 8.70 -14.51
N GLY A 269 2.25 8.56 -15.82
CA GLY A 269 3.57 8.74 -16.39
C GLY A 269 4.18 10.12 -16.12
N LYS A 270 3.36 11.18 -16.09
CA LYS A 270 3.84 12.54 -15.77
C LYS A 270 4.18 12.72 -14.31
N VAL A 271 3.39 12.16 -13.40
CA VAL A 271 3.71 12.22 -11.97
C VAL A 271 4.96 11.41 -11.65
N GLU A 272 5.11 10.21 -12.21
CA GLU A 272 6.32 9.40 -12.05
C GLU A 272 7.56 10.11 -12.64
N GLU A 273 7.45 10.72 -13.83
CA GLU A 273 8.53 11.51 -14.43
C GLU A 273 8.98 12.67 -13.53
N LEU A 274 8.06 13.34 -12.83
CA LEU A 274 8.39 14.37 -11.84
C LEU A 274 9.08 13.77 -10.61
N ILE A 275 8.57 12.66 -10.07
CA ILE A 275 9.15 12.01 -8.89
C ILE A 275 10.59 11.56 -9.20
N ASP A 276 10.80 10.91 -10.34
CA ASP A 276 12.12 10.47 -10.78
C ASP A 276 13.09 11.64 -10.92
N PHE A 277 12.65 12.75 -11.53
CA PHE A 277 13.45 13.97 -11.66
C PHE A 277 13.86 14.57 -10.30
N LEU A 278 12.96 14.53 -9.31
CA LEU A 278 13.19 15.07 -7.97
C LEU A 278 14.02 14.15 -7.09
N THR A 279 14.14 12.87 -7.44
CA THR A 279 14.84 11.83 -6.65
C THR A 279 16.10 11.30 -7.32
N THR A 280 16.44 11.73 -8.55
CA THR A 280 17.55 11.15 -9.36
C THR A 280 18.90 11.11 -8.63
N GLU A 281 19.17 12.01 -7.68
CA GLU A 281 20.42 12.00 -6.90
C GLU A 281 20.56 10.79 -5.95
N ASP A 282 19.46 10.10 -5.64
CA ASP A 282 19.45 8.92 -4.77
C ASP A 282 19.97 7.64 -5.44
N TYR A 283 19.83 7.53 -6.76
CA TYR A 283 20.28 6.34 -7.51
C TYR A 283 21.77 6.38 -7.85
N GLY A 284 22.44 7.53 -7.66
CA GLY A 284 23.88 7.70 -7.90
C GLY A 284 24.80 7.11 -6.82
N PHE A 285 24.25 6.66 -5.68
CA PHE A 285 25.02 6.04 -4.58
C PHE A 285 24.94 4.50 -4.55
N LEU A 286 24.32 3.87 -5.56
CA LEU A 286 24.26 2.40 -5.71
C LEU A 286 25.21 1.85 -6.79
N THR A 287 26.15 2.64 -7.30
CA THR A 287 27.35 2.09 -7.95
C THR A 287 28.22 1.43 -6.89
N ILE A 288 28.08 0.12 -6.78
CA ILE A 288 29.02 -0.78 -6.11
C ILE A 288 30.35 -0.67 -6.88
N ASP A 289 31.43 -0.36 -6.16
CA ASP A 289 32.82 -0.43 -6.63
C ASP A 289 33.18 -1.81 -7.23
#